data_AF-A0A8C3V0Z0-F1
#
_entry.id   AF-A0A8C3V0Z0-F1
#
_cell.length_a   1.000
_cell.length_b   1.000
_cell.length_c   1.000
_cell.angle_alpha   90.00
_cell.angle_beta   90.00
_cell.angle_gamma   90.00
#
_symmetry.space_group_name_H-M   'P 1'
#
loop_
_entity.id
_entity.type
_entity.pdbx_description
1 polymer ?
#
loop_
_entity_poly.entity_id
_entity_poly.type
_entity_poly.pdbx_seq_one_letter_code
_entity_poly.pdbx_strand_id
1 'polypeptide(L)'
;MNSGILLFLLGFLPLVTPTCPVPCKCTTNITDCSLKNLTVENLPTAFRPSAEIIHLASNRLTSIPNGLFDNLRSLQVVYLQGNPWECTCDILYLRSWLQWQQNRSVYRDVRCSSPEHLQGCFWLSNYLGTELGQWRNTVSFCHHRQH
;
A
#
# COMPACT_ATOMS: atom_id res chain seq x y z
N MET A 1 6.18 10.79 57.61
CA MET A 1 5.08 11.31 56.77
C MET A 1 5.68 12.13 55.64
N ASN A 2 5.07 12.01 54.46
CA ASN A 2 5.39 12.63 53.17
C ASN A 2 6.62 12.08 52.45
N SER A 3 6.46 11.26 51.40
CA SER A 3 5.81 11.50 50.09
C SER A 3 6.76 12.22 49.14
N GLY A 4 7.16 11.52 48.08
CA GLY A 4 8.15 11.98 47.12
C GLY A 4 8.19 11.12 45.86
N ILE A 5 7.01 10.95 45.25
CA ILE A 5 6.75 10.91 43.79
C ILE A 5 7.67 9.97 42.97
N LEU A 6 7.08 8.83 42.57
CA LEU A 6 7.52 8.03 41.43
C LEU A 6 7.55 8.92 40.18
N LEU A 7 8.74 9.35 39.75
CA LEU A 7 8.92 9.93 38.42
C LEU A 7 8.73 8.81 37.40
N PHE A 8 7.48 8.61 36.97
CA PHE A 8 7.20 7.98 35.69
C PHE A 8 7.83 8.86 34.62
N LEU A 9 9.09 8.58 34.29
CA LEU A 9 9.63 8.90 32.98
C LEU A 9 8.89 8.01 31.98
N LEU A 10 7.63 8.35 31.72
CA LEU A 10 7.04 8.11 30.41
C LEU A 10 7.92 8.92 29.47
N GLY A 11 9.00 8.28 29.00
CA GLY A 11 9.74 8.76 27.87
C GLY A 11 8.69 9.02 26.81
N PHE A 12 8.42 10.29 26.55
CA PHE A 12 7.66 10.70 25.39
C PHE A 12 8.36 10.03 24.24
N LEU A 13 7.81 8.93 23.73
CA LEU A 13 8.12 8.44 22.40
C LEU A 13 8.00 9.70 21.55
N PRO A 14 9.10 10.23 20.97
CA PRO A 14 8.99 11.41 20.17
C PRO A 14 7.93 11.05 19.15
N LEU A 15 6.87 11.86 19.07
CA LEU A 15 5.87 11.70 18.04
C LEU A 15 6.64 11.98 16.76
N VAL A 16 7.23 10.93 16.17
CA VAL A 16 7.95 11.01 14.91
C VAL A 16 6.84 11.26 13.90
N THR A 17 6.48 12.52 13.74
CA THR A 17 5.66 12.95 12.62
C THR A 17 6.46 12.52 11.40
N PRO A 18 5.92 11.64 10.54
CA PRO A 18 6.65 11.15 9.39
C PRO A 18 7.10 12.38 8.60
N THR A 19 8.40 12.68 8.60
CA THR A 19 8.93 13.72 7.73
C THR A 19 8.73 13.28 6.29
N CYS A 20 8.81 14.19 5.32
CA CYS A 20 8.76 13.78 3.93
C CYS A 20 9.82 12.71 3.67
N PRO A 21 9.46 11.52 3.15
CA PRO A 21 10.45 10.49 2.89
C PRO A 21 11.48 11.00 1.89
N VAL A 22 12.76 10.68 2.11
CA VAL A 22 13.91 11.15 1.30
C VAL A 22 13.71 11.00 -0.22
N PRO A 23 13.21 9.87 -0.76
CA PRO A 23 13.03 9.76 -2.21
C PRO A 23 11.87 10.59 -2.76
N CYS A 24 11.01 11.13 -1.90
CA CYS A 24 9.74 11.73 -2.28
C CYS A 24 9.76 13.26 -2.20
N LYS A 25 8.77 13.88 -2.85
CA LYS A 25 8.47 15.31 -2.75
C LYS A 25 7.11 15.47 -2.07
N CYS A 26 7.04 16.37 -1.11
CA CYS A 26 5.85 16.54 -0.28
C CYS A 26 5.31 17.95 -0.36
N THR A 27 3.99 18.06 -0.47
CA THR A 27 3.22 19.29 -0.23
C THR A 27 2.30 19.09 0.97
N THR A 28 1.35 19.99 1.26
CA THR A 28 0.46 19.88 2.42
C THR A 28 -0.23 18.52 2.53
N ASN A 29 -0.88 18.06 1.45
CA ASN A 29 -1.67 16.83 1.41
C ASN A 29 -1.17 15.80 0.38
N ILE A 30 -0.16 16.13 -0.44
CA ILE A 30 0.38 15.21 -1.46
C ILE A 30 1.75 14.70 -1.04
N THR A 31 1.99 13.40 -1.25
CA THR A 31 3.33 12.79 -1.19
C THR A 31 3.63 12.13 -2.54
N ASP A 32 4.51 12.73 -3.32
CA ASP A 32 4.88 12.24 -4.65
C ASP A 32 6.23 11.50 -4.62
N CYS A 33 6.16 10.19 -4.84
CA CYS A 33 7.28 9.27 -4.91
C CYS A 33 7.36 8.60 -6.31
N SER A 34 6.76 9.20 -7.34
CA SER A 34 6.75 8.63 -8.70
C SER A 34 8.10 8.77 -9.39
N LEU A 35 8.40 7.86 -10.31
CA LEU A 35 9.62 7.89 -11.13
C LEU A 35 10.91 7.89 -10.29
N LYS A 36 10.93 7.16 -9.18
CA LYS A 36 12.05 7.08 -8.23
C LYS A 36 12.78 5.74 -8.26
N ASN A 37 12.41 4.84 -9.18
CA ASN A 37 12.90 3.45 -9.24
C ASN A 37 12.71 2.71 -7.90
N LEU A 38 11.63 3.00 -7.18
CA LEU A 38 11.38 2.35 -5.90
C LEU A 38 11.05 0.86 -6.09
N THR A 39 11.61 0.04 -5.22
CA THR A 39 11.31 -1.38 -5.01
C THR A 39 10.65 -1.52 -3.64
N VAL A 40 10.15 -2.72 -3.31
CA VAL A 40 9.54 -2.98 -1.99
C VAL A 40 10.53 -2.70 -0.85
N GLU A 41 11.82 -2.97 -1.07
CA GLU A 41 12.88 -2.82 -0.06
C GLU A 41 13.23 -1.37 0.27
N ASN A 42 13.07 -0.44 -0.69
CA ASN A 42 13.45 0.97 -0.51
C ASN A 42 12.24 1.91 -0.45
N LEU A 43 11.03 1.36 -0.45
CA LEU A 43 9.80 2.10 -0.25
C LEU A 43 9.78 2.70 1.17
N PRO A 44 9.30 3.95 1.36
CA PRO A 44 9.13 4.51 2.69
C PRO A 44 8.26 3.63 3.58
N THR A 45 8.69 3.41 4.82
CA THR A 45 7.95 2.60 5.80
C THR A 45 6.77 3.35 6.43
N ALA A 46 6.69 4.66 6.24
CA ALA A 46 5.59 5.49 6.71
C ALA A 46 5.41 6.73 5.82
N PHE A 47 4.17 7.22 5.77
CA PHE A 47 3.79 8.48 5.13
C PHE A 47 3.16 9.43 6.15
N ARG A 48 3.12 10.73 5.83
CA ARG A 48 2.48 11.73 6.70
C ARG A 48 1.00 11.38 6.91
N PRO A 49 0.49 11.43 8.16
CA PRO A 49 -0.93 11.20 8.44
C PRO A 49 -1.88 12.14 7.69
N SER A 50 -1.40 13.34 7.32
CA SER A 50 -2.13 14.35 6.54
C SER A 50 -2.14 14.08 5.03
N ALA A 51 -1.48 13.02 4.55
CA ALA A 51 -1.46 12.71 3.13
C ALA A 51 -2.87 12.26 2.68
N GLU A 52 -3.42 12.99 1.72
CA GLU A 52 -4.67 12.66 1.03
C GLU A 52 -4.40 11.96 -0.30
N ILE A 53 -3.26 12.27 -0.92
CA ILE A 53 -2.84 11.72 -2.20
C ILE A 53 -1.41 11.22 -2.09
N ILE A 54 -1.18 9.98 -2.51
CA ILE A 54 0.16 9.41 -2.63
C ILE A 54 0.39 9.00 -4.08
N HIS A 55 1.47 9.47 -4.68
CA HIS A 55 1.87 9.02 -6.01
C HIS A 55 3.01 8.02 -5.91
N LEU A 56 2.77 6.79 -6.38
CA LEU A 56 3.75 5.70 -6.46
C LEU A 56 3.91 5.19 -7.90
N ALA A 57 3.37 5.91 -8.88
CA ALA A 57 3.34 5.49 -10.26
C ALA A 57 4.75 5.42 -10.87
N SER A 58 4.89 4.54 -11.87
CA SER A 58 6.11 4.40 -12.66
C SER A 58 7.36 4.12 -11.80
N ASN A 59 7.24 3.14 -10.91
CA ASN A 59 8.34 2.59 -10.11
C ASN A 59 8.56 1.11 -10.46
N ARG A 60 9.30 0.37 -9.62
CA ARG A 60 9.60 -1.06 -9.76
C ARG A 60 8.96 -1.86 -8.62
N LEU A 61 7.79 -1.41 -8.15
CA LEU A 61 7.09 -2.06 -7.05
C LEU A 61 6.40 -3.33 -7.56
N THR A 62 6.65 -4.42 -6.86
CA THR A 62 6.02 -5.73 -7.10
C THR A 62 4.84 -5.95 -6.17
N SER A 63 4.88 -5.37 -4.97
CA SER A 63 3.81 -5.37 -3.97
C SER A 63 3.88 -4.10 -3.10
N ILE A 64 2.97 -3.98 -2.12
CA ILE A 64 3.03 -2.95 -1.08
C ILE A 64 3.09 -3.65 0.28
N PRO A 65 4.01 -3.28 1.18
CA PRO A 65 4.10 -3.85 2.52
C PRO A 65 2.78 -3.73 3.28
N ASN A 66 2.43 -4.81 4.00
CA ASN A 66 1.23 -4.86 4.82
C ASN A 66 1.24 -3.73 5.85
N GLY A 67 0.09 -3.06 5.99
CA GLY A 67 -0.13 -2.01 6.97
C GLY A 67 0.37 -0.63 6.59
N LEU A 68 1.04 -0.45 5.44
CA LEU A 68 1.64 0.84 5.06
C LEU A 68 0.62 2.00 4.99
N PHE A 69 -0.65 1.69 4.67
CA PHE A 69 -1.71 2.68 4.52
C PHE A 69 -2.72 2.70 5.68
N ASP A 70 -2.61 1.80 6.66
CA ASP A 70 -3.69 1.55 7.64
C ASP A 70 -3.94 2.75 8.57
N ASN A 71 -2.89 3.52 8.86
CA ASN A 71 -2.97 4.67 9.76
C ASN A 71 -3.21 6.01 9.03
N LEU A 72 -3.36 5.99 7.70
CA LEU A 72 -3.51 7.21 6.89
C LEU A 72 -4.99 7.54 6.70
N ARG A 73 -5.63 8.03 7.77
CA ARG A 73 -7.08 8.29 7.80
C ARG A 73 -7.58 9.32 6.79
N SER A 74 -6.69 10.23 6.37
CA SER A 74 -6.99 11.25 5.36
C SER A 74 -6.74 10.76 3.93
N LEU A 75 -6.14 9.58 3.74
CA LEU A 75 -5.77 9.08 2.42
C LEU A 75 -7.00 8.74 1.59
N GLN A 76 -7.07 9.32 0.39
CA GLN A 76 -8.19 9.15 -0.53
C GLN A 76 -7.77 8.43 -1.81
N VAL A 77 -6.57 8.72 -2.32
CA VAL A 77 -6.11 8.24 -3.62
C VAL A 77 -4.64 7.83 -3.57
N VAL A 78 -4.33 6.67 -4.16
CA VAL A 78 -2.96 6.24 -4.44
C VAL A 78 -2.79 5.99 -5.94
N TYR A 79 -1.80 6.59 -6.58
CA TYR A 79 -1.50 6.31 -7.99
C TYR A 79 -0.50 5.17 -8.09
N LEU A 80 -0.89 4.05 -8.74
CA LEU A 80 -0.14 2.77 -8.72
C LEU A 80 0.30 2.30 -10.12
N GLN A 81 -0.18 2.93 -11.18
CA GLN A 81 0.08 2.58 -12.58
C GLN A 81 1.58 2.57 -12.93
N GLY A 82 1.95 1.71 -13.88
CA GLY A 82 3.33 1.63 -14.37
C GLY A 82 4.31 0.93 -13.43
N ASN A 83 3.82 0.05 -12.56
CA ASN A 83 4.64 -0.81 -11.71
C ASN A 83 4.52 -2.28 -12.14
N PRO A 84 5.59 -3.09 -12.01
CA PRO A 84 5.62 -4.51 -12.38
C PRO A 84 4.98 -5.38 -11.30
N TRP A 85 3.70 -5.17 -11.07
CA TRP A 85 2.91 -5.80 -10.04
C TRP A 85 2.91 -7.34 -10.10
N GLU A 86 3.31 -7.98 -9.00
CA GLU A 86 3.31 -9.44 -8.86
C GLU A 86 2.07 -9.89 -8.10
N CYS A 87 1.19 -10.59 -8.79
CA CYS A 87 -0.11 -11.00 -8.30
C CYS A 87 -0.07 -12.33 -7.55
N THR A 88 0.82 -12.37 -6.55
CA THR A 88 1.01 -13.48 -5.60
C THR A 88 0.29 -13.18 -4.28
N CYS A 89 0.66 -13.87 -3.19
CA CYS A 89 0.06 -13.65 -1.87
C CYS A 89 0.40 -12.27 -1.27
N ASP A 90 1.53 -11.68 -1.68
CA ASP A 90 1.98 -10.39 -1.13
C ASP A 90 1.12 -9.22 -1.62
N ILE A 91 0.33 -9.40 -2.68
CA ILE A 91 -0.56 -8.35 -3.20
C ILE A 91 -1.89 -8.24 -2.44
N LEU A 92 -2.19 -9.23 -1.59
CA LEU A 92 -3.51 -9.35 -0.96
C LEU A 92 -3.85 -8.14 -0.08
N TYR A 93 -2.88 -7.64 0.68
CA TYR A 93 -3.06 -6.44 1.49
C TYR A 93 -3.53 -5.24 0.66
N LEU A 94 -2.77 -4.94 -0.40
CA LEU A 94 -3.05 -3.82 -1.28
C LEU A 94 -4.41 -3.97 -1.96
N ARG A 95 -4.73 -5.17 -2.45
CA ARG A 95 -6.04 -5.46 -3.03
C ARG A 95 -7.16 -5.21 -2.03
N SER A 96 -7.04 -5.73 -0.80
CA SER A 96 -8.03 -5.52 0.26
C SER A 96 -8.19 -4.04 0.57
N TRP A 97 -7.09 -3.30 0.70
CA TRP A 97 -7.13 -1.85 0.93
C TRP A 97 -7.85 -1.08 -0.20
N LEU A 98 -7.56 -1.44 -1.46
CA LEU A 98 -8.17 -0.83 -2.65
C LEU A 98 -9.67 -1.10 -2.76
N GLN A 99 -10.15 -2.26 -2.31
CA GLN A 99 -11.58 -2.57 -2.29
C GLN A 99 -12.37 -1.62 -1.39
N TRP A 100 -11.77 -1.06 -0.33
CA TRP A 100 -12.46 -0.12 0.56
C TRP A 100 -12.46 1.32 0.08
N GLN A 101 -11.78 1.63 -1.03
CA GLN A 101 -11.71 3.00 -1.55
C GLN A 101 -12.98 3.38 -2.32
N GLN A 102 -13.46 4.60 -2.08
CA GLN A 102 -14.68 5.11 -2.74
C GLN A 102 -14.46 5.34 -4.25
N ASN A 103 -13.27 5.80 -4.65
CA ASN A 103 -12.96 6.13 -6.04
C ASN A 103 -12.25 4.99 -6.79
N ARG A 104 -12.94 3.86 -6.97
CA ARG A 104 -12.36 2.66 -7.60
C ARG A 104 -11.95 2.84 -9.06
N SER A 105 -12.47 3.87 -9.76
CA SER A 105 -12.16 4.10 -11.17
C SER A 105 -10.68 4.43 -11.41
N VAL A 106 -10.00 5.03 -10.43
CA VAL A 106 -8.57 5.37 -10.49
C VAL A 106 -7.69 4.12 -10.67
N TYR A 107 -8.16 2.97 -10.18
CA TYR A 107 -7.40 1.73 -10.16
C TYR A 107 -7.76 0.78 -11.31
N ARG A 108 -8.61 1.21 -12.25
CA ARG A 108 -9.09 0.35 -13.35
C ARG A 108 -7.98 -0.16 -14.25
N ASP A 109 -6.88 0.57 -14.39
CA ASP A 109 -5.78 0.21 -15.29
C ASP A 109 -4.60 -0.46 -14.57
N VAL A 110 -4.74 -0.77 -13.28
CA VAL A 110 -3.72 -1.50 -12.54
C VAL A 110 -3.82 -2.99 -12.87
N ARG A 111 -2.76 -3.51 -13.48
CA ARG A 111 -2.67 -4.88 -14.02
C ARG A 111 -1.50 -5.64 -13.41
N CYS A 112 -1.64 -6.96 -13.35
CA CYS A 112 -0.54 -7.85 -13.02
C CYS A 112 0.49 -7.90 -14.16
N SER A 113 1.76 -7.89 -13.78
CA SER A 113 2.89 -8.21 -14.67
C SER A 113 3.34 -9.65 -14.52
N SER A 114 3.13 -10.26 -13.35
CA SER A 114 3.39 -11.67 -13.08
C SER A 114 2.38 -12.21 -12.05
N PRO A 115 2.27 -13.53 -11.86
CA PRO A 115 2.83 -14.60 -12.69
C PRO A 115 2.21 -14.64 -14.10
N GLU A 116 2.80 -15.38 -15.05
CA GLU A 116 2.39 -15.44 -16.47
C GLU A 116 0.88 -15.71 -16.63
N HIS A 117 0.32 -16.64 -15.84
CA HIS A 117 -1.09 -17.01 -15.91
C HIS A 117 -2.06 -15.92 -15.41
N LEU A 118 -1.56 -14.84 -14.80
CA LEU A 118 -2.34 -13.67 -14.40
C LEU A 118 -1.88 -12.39 -15.12
N GLN A 119 -0.91 -12.48 -16.02
CA GLN A 119 -0.35 -11.32 -16.68
C GLN A 119 -1.43 -10.58 -17.49
N GLY A 120 -1.52 -9.27 -17.28
CA GLY A 120 -2.54 -8.42 -17.93
C GLY A 120 -3.90 -8.39 -17.22
N CYS A 121 -4.16 -9.29 -16.25
CA CYS A 121 -5.41 -9.27 -15.50
C CYS A 121 -5.52 -8.05 -14.59
N PHE A 122 -6.73 -7.51 -14.49
CA PHE A 122 -7.04 -6.34 -13.67
C PHE A 122 -7.24 -6.69 -12.18
N TRP A 123 -6.69 -5.85 -11.31
CA TRP A 123 -6.68 -6.08 -9.86
C TRP A 123 -8.05 -6.03 -9.17
N LEU A 124 -8.95 -5.17 -9.66
CA LEU A 124 -10.26 -4.90 -9.08
C LEU A 124 -11.42 -5.34 -9.99
N SER A 125 -11.12 -6.08 -11.06
CA SER A 125 -12.17 -6.56 -11.96
C SER A 125 -13.04 -7.59 -11.23
N ASN A 126 -14.32 -7.26 -11.10
CA ASN A 126 -15.40 -8.20 -10.81
C ASN A 126 -16.04 -8.72 -12.12
N TYR A 127 -15.40 -8.54 -13.28
CA TYR A 127 -16.01 -8.93 -14.56
C TYR A 127 -16.22 -10.45 -14.64
N LEU A 128 -17.45 -10.79 -15.02
CA LEU A 128 -17.98 -12.13 -15.27
C LEU A 128 -17.12 -12.84 -16.33
N GLY A 129 -16.34 -13.83 -15.91
CA GLY A 129 -15.49 -14.62 -16.81
C GLY A 129 -14.48 -15.52 -16.10
N THR A 130 -13.61 -16.17 -16.89
CA THR A 130 -12.54 -17.09 -16.44
C THR A 130 -11.51 -16.45 -15.50
N GLU A 131 -11.35 -15.12 -15.56
CA GLU A 131 -10.43 -14.34 -14.70
C GLU A 131 -10.84 -14.39 -13.21
N LEU A 132 -12.14 -14.39 -12.88
CA LEU A 132 -12.63 -14.57 -11.51
C LEU A 132 -12.25 -15.95 -10.94
N GLY A 133 -12.22 -16.97 -11.78
CA GLY A 133 -11.84 -18.34 -11.39
C GLY A 133 -10.37 -18.46 -11.04
N GLN A 134 -9.48 -17.88 -11.86
CA GLN A 134 -8.04 -17.89 -11.61
C GLN A 134 -7.68 -17.10 -10.35
N TRP A 135 -8.29 -15.93 -10.13
CA TRP A 135 -8.07 -15.15 -8.92
C TRP A 135 -8.67 -15.77 -7.65
N ARG A 136 -9.85 -16.40 -7.73
CA ARG A 136 -10.39 -17.19 -6.60
C ARG A 136 -9.42 -18.30 -6.22
N ASN A 137 -8.78 -18.93 -7.19
CA ASN A 137 -7.78 -19.98 -6.93
C ASN A 137 -6.53 -19.40 -6.27
N THR A 138 -6.02 -18.24 -6.71
CA THR A 138 -4.87 -17.57 -6.08
C THR A 138 -5.16 -17.16 -4.63
N VAL A 139 -6.31 -16.54 -4.37
CA VAL A 139 -6.71 -16.15 -2.99
C VAL A 139 -6.91 -17.39 -2.11
N SER A 140 -7.56 -18.43 -2.63
CA SER A 140 -7.78 -19.68 -1.89
C SER A 140 -6.46 -20.41 -1.59
N PHE A 141 -5.54 -20.43 -2.56
CA PHE A 141 -4.21 -21.00 -2.40
C PHE A 141 -3.35 -20.24 -1.39
N CYS A 142 -3.44 -18.89 -1.38
CA CYS A 142 -2.76 -18.08 -0.37
C CYS A 142 -3.33 -18.27 1.03
N HIS A 143 -4.65 -18.36 1.18
CA HIS A 143 -5.27 -18.70 2.47
C HIS A 143 -4.86 -20.08 2.97
N HIS A 144 -4.69 -21.06 2.07
CA HIS A 144 -4.27 -22.40 2.48
C HIS A 144 -2.78 -22.47 2.87
N ARG A 145 -1.93 -21.58 2.33
CA ARG A 145 -0.51 -21.46 2.72
C ARG A 145 -0.26 -20.66 4.00
N GLN A 146 -1.26 -19.98 4.54
CA GLN A 146 -1.18 -19.21 5.79
C GLN A 146 -1.56 -20.02 7.05
N HIS A 147 -1.82 -21.33 6.90
CA HIS A 147 -2.11 -22.27 7.98
C HIS A 147 -1.08 -23.39 8.04
#